data_AF-A0A2E7RM92-F1
#
_entry.id   AF-A0A2E7RM92-F1
#
_cell.length_a   1.000
_cell.length_b   1.000
_cell.length_c   1.000
_cell.angle_alpha   90.00
_cell.angle_beta   90.00
_cell.angle_gamma   90.00
#
_symmetry.space_group_name_H-M   'P 1'
#
loop_
_entity.id
_entity.type
_entity.pdbx_description
1 polymer ?
#
loop_
_entity_poly.entity_id
_entity_poly.type
_entity_poly.pdbx_seq_one_letter_code
_entity_poly.pdbx_strand_id
1 'polypeptide(L)' 'MRLRILTLLALICAVAPLSAQIQEGDLPEYNFKSVPFNSLGITSLADFRGKPVFVEFWGTR' A
#
# COMPACT_ATOMS: atom_id res chain seq x y z
N MET A 1 39.38 -11.29 2.54
CA MET A 1 38.51 -10.14 2.15
C MET A 1 37.15 -10.53 1.58
N ARG A 2 36.96 -11.72 0.99
CA ARG A 2 35.66 -12.10 0.36
C ARG A 2 34.51 -12.38 1.34
N LEU A 3 34.82 -12.84 2.56
CA LEU A 3 33.80 -13.15 3.58
C LEU A 3 33.09 -11.90 4.14
N ARG A 4 33.79 -10.77 4.25
CA ARG A 4 33.22 -9.50 4.76
C ARG A 4 32.23 -8.85 3.77
N ILE A 5 32.41 -9.10 2.47
CA ILE A 5 31.53 -8.59 1.40
C ILE A 5 30.20 -9.35 1.42
N LEU A 6 30.24 -10.68 1.63
CA LEU A 6 29.03 -11.50 1.74
C LEU A 6 28.16 -11.13 2.95
N THR A 7 28.77 -10.81 4.10
CA THR A 7 28.01 -10.36 5.28
C THR A 7 27.37 -8.99 5.11
N LEU A 8 27.98 -8.08 4.33
CA LEU A 8 27.42 -6.75 4.08
C LEU A 8 26.20 -6.80 3.16
N LEU A 9 26.21 -7.70 2.17
CA LEU A 9 25.09 -7.86 1.23
C LEU A 9 23.83 -8.44 1.92
N ALA A 10 24.02 -9.39 2.85
CA ALA A 10 22.92 -9.98 3.62
C ALA A 10 22.22 -8.96 4.54
N LEU A 11 22.97 -7.97 5.05
CA LEU A 11 22.42 -6.93 5.93
C LEU A 11 21.50 -5.96 5.16
N ILE A 12 21.75 -5.72 3.87
CA ILE A 12 20.96 -4.79 3.04
C ILE A 12 19.59 -5.38 2.68
N CYS A 13 19.49 -6.70 2.46
CA CYS A 13 18.21 -7.35 2.18
C CYS A 13 17.27 -7.41 3.39
N ALA A 14 17.81 -7.37 4.61
CA ALA A 14 17.01 -7.42 5.84
C ALA A 14 16.29 -6.09 6.17
N VAL A 15 16.64 -4.99 5.50
CA VAL A 15 16.04 -3.66 5.70
C VAL A 15 15.05 -3.30 4.60
N ALA A 16 14.63 -4.27 3.78
CA ALA A 16 13.49 -4.05 2.91
C ALA A 16 12.32 -3.57 3.80
N PRO A 17 11.72 -2.40 3.52
CA PRO A 17 10.58 -1.95 4.29
C PRO A 17 9.56 -3.07 4.20
N LEU A 18 9.14 -3.58 5.37
CA LEU A 18 8.00 -4.46 5.51
C LEU A 18 6.81 -3.62 5.05
N SER A 19 6.61 -3.56 3.73
CA SER A 19 5.47 -2.95 3.09
C SER A 19 4.26 -3.48 3.83
N ALA A 20 3.48 -2.60 4.47
CA ALA A 20 2.32 -2.96 5.24
C ALA A 20 1.45 -3.91 4.39
N GLN A 21 1.48 -5.19 4.71
CA GLN A 21 0.80 -6.22 3.97
C GLN A 21 -0.61 -6.30 4.52
N ILE A 22 -1.57 -5.77 3.77
CA ILE A 22 -3.00 -5.86 4.09
C ILE A 22 -3.40 -7.33 4.11
N GLN A 23 -4.11 -7.74 5.16
CA GLN A 23 -4.67 -9.08 5.34
C GLN A 23 -6.20 -9.07 5.22
N GLU A 24 -6.78 -10.24 5.01
CA GLU A 24 -8.24 -10.38 5.04
C GLU A 24 -8.80 -9.99 6.41
N GLY A 25 -9.82 -9.14 6.42
CA GLY A 25 -10.41 -8.59 7.64
C GLY A 25 -9.81 -7.25 8.09
N ASP A 26 -8.71 -6.80 7.49
CA ASP A 26 -8.17 -5.47 7.76
C ASP A 26 -9.09 -4.36 7.28
N LEU A 27 -9.05 -3.23 7.99
CA LEU A 27 -9.78 -2.01 7.68
C LEU A 27 -8.79 -0.90 7.29
N PRO A 28 -8.28 -0.90 6.04
CA PRO A 28 -7.34 0.12 5.61
C PRO A 28 -7.99 1.51 5.58
N GLU A 29 -7.20 2.51 5.92
CA GLU A 29 -7.59 3.92 5.80
C GLU A 29 -6.83 4.56 4.63
N TYR A 30 -7.55 5.31 3.79
CA TYR A 30 -6.96 6.00 2.66
C TYR A 30 -7.71 7.29 2.34
N ASN A 31 -6.96 8.38 2.19
CA ASN A 31 -7.47 9.66 1.70
C ASN A 31 -7.02 9.86 0.25
N PHE A 32 -7.98 10.07 -0.65
CA PHE A 32 -7.68 10.25 -2.05
C PHE A 32 -7.00 11.60 -2.26
N LYS A 33 -5.88 11.60 -3.00
CA LYS A 33 -5.15 12.83 -3.34
C LYS A 33 -5.98 13.78 -4.21
N SER A 34 -6.91 13.23 -4.97
CA SER A 34 -7.85 13.93 -5.82
C SER A 34 -9.21 13.26 -5.70
N VAL A 35 -10.29 14.03 -5.81
CA VAL A 35 -11.66 13.51 -5.81
C VAL A 35 -11.78 12.44 -6.91
N PRO A 36 -12.17 11.20 -6.57
CA PRO A 36 -12.33 10.16 -7.58
C PRO A 36 -13.41 10.54 -8.60
N PHE A 37 -13.26 10.07 -9.84
CA PHE A 37 -14.22 10.39 -10.90
C PHE A 37 -15.61 9.87 -10.54
N ASN A 38 -16.65 10.69 -10.77
CA ASN A 38 -18.05 10.38 -10.42
C ASN A 38 -18.29 9.99 -8.95
N SER A 39 -17.44 10.44 -8.02
CA SER A 39 -17.52 10.01 -6.62
C SER A 39 -18.49 10.82 -5.74
N LEU A 40 -19.28 11.75 -6.31
CA LEU A 40 -20.27 12.57 -5.59
C LEU A 40 -19.72 13.25 -4.32
N GLY A 41 -18.47 13.73 -4.37
CA GLY A 41 -17.84 14.43 -3.25
C GLY A 41 -17.16 13.53 -2.22
N ILE A 42 -17.02 12.23 -2.49
CA ILE A 42 -16.24 11.32 -1.66
C ILE A 42 -14.75 11.69 -1.73
N THR A 43 -14.11 11.71 -0.55
CA THR A 43 -12.70 12.13 -0.38
C THR A 43 -11.84 11.07 0.31
N SER A 44 -12.47 10.09 0.98
CA SER A 44 -11.77 9.02 1.67
C SER A 44 -12.42 7.65 1.42
N LEU A 45 -11.66 6.57 1.68
CA LEU A 45 -12.20 5.21 1.64
C LEU A 45 -13.27 4.99 2.73
N ALA A 46 -13.18 5.73 3.85
CA ALA A 46 -14.14 5.65 4.94
C ALA A 46 -15.56 6.12 4.53
N ASP A 47 -15.66 7.01 3.55
CA ASP A 47 -16.93 7.52 3.05
C ASP A 47 -17.77 6.43 2.34
N PHE A 48 -17.14 5.32 1.94
CA PHE A 48 -17.81 4.18 1.33
C PHE A 48 -18.28 3.10 2.34
N ARG A 49 -18.09 3.30 3.65
CA ARG A 49 -18.50 2.30 4.67
C ARG A 49 -19.99 1.95 4.54
N GLY A 50 -20.30 0.67 4.81
CA GLY A 50 -21.65 0.12 4.64
C GLY A 50 -21.99 -0.29 3.21
N LYS A 51 -21.06 -0.13 2.25
CA LYS A 51 -21.17 -0.64 0.88
C LYS A 51 -19.96 -1.54 0.59
N PRO A 52 -20.12 -2.65 -0.15
CA PRO A 52 -18.98 -3.39 -0.65
C PRO A 52 -18.25 -2.54 -1.71
N VAL A 53 -16.92 -2.48 -1.61
CA VAL A 53 -16.07 -1.66 -2.48
C VAL A 53 -15.01 -2.55 -3.11
N PHE A 54 -14.81 -2.39 -4.42
CA PHE A 54 -13.68 -2.96 -5.12
C PHE A 54 -12.60 -1.90 -5.28
N VAL A 55 -11.38 -2.21 -4.83
CA VAL A 55 -10.22 -1.31 -4.94
C VAL A 55 -9.25 -1.90 -5.96
N GLU A 56 -9.01 -1.17 -7.04
CA GLU A 56 -8.08 -1.55 -8.09
C GLU A 56 -6.86 -0.63 -8.09
N PHE A 57 -5.68 -1.22 -8.13
CA PHE A 57 -4.42 -0.51 -8.31
C PHE A 57 -4.00 -0.63 -9.77
N TRP A 58 -3.84 0.50 -10.46
CA TRP A 58 -3.40 0.55 -11.85
C TRP A 58 -2.43 1.70 -12.06
N GLY A 59 -1.65 1.63 -13.15
CA GLY A 59 -0.68 2.64 -13.53
C GLY A 59 -0.41 2.57 -15.03
N THR A 60 0.01 3.69 -15.60
CA THR A 60 0.28 3.79 -17.05
C THR A 60 1.74 3.60 -17.41
N ARG A 61 2.65 3.57 -16.42
CA ARG A 61 4.11 3.49 -16.59
C ARG A 61 4.74 2.82 -15.40
#